data_AF-A0A927R8K3-F1
#
_entry.id   AF-A0A927R8K3-F1
#
_cell.length_a   1.000
_cell.length_b   1.000
_cell.length_c   1.000
_cell.angle_alpha   90.00
_cell.angle_beta   90.00
_cell.angle_gamma   90.00
#
_symmetry.space_group_name_H-M   'P 1'
#
loop_
_entity.id
_entity.type
_entity.pdbx_description
1 polymer ?
#
loop_
_entity_poly.entity_id
_entity_poly.type
_entity_poly.pdbx_seq_one_letter_code
_entity_poly.pdbx_strand_id
1 'polypeptide(L)'
;MSIGEVLAQLRVEFPDTTISKLRFLESEGLVEPQRTPAGYRKYSWDDVARLRFVLTAQRDQYLPLRVIREQLAEATQEGLPGPERSRPSLVAVGPDGEVPGREVGTPVESAESRLGRVDLLSRSGIDEKTLAELERMGLVVSQPPGWYDADALVIAQAVAGLAAYGLEPRHLRGYRTAADREVGLFAQLVAPLARQSDPAARARAAEAARELVGLSQRLHAALVRVGLRGTLGR
;
A
#
# COMPACT_ATOMS: atom_id res chain seq x y z
N MET A 1 -25.08 -12.39 -7.02
CA MET A 1 -25.19 -12.01 -5.60
C MET A 1 -25.79 -10.61 -5.50
N SER A 2 -26.60 -10.35 -4.47
CA SER A 2 -27.14 -9.02 -4.20
C SER A 2 -26.09 -8.12 -3.52
N ILE A 3 -26.29 -6.79 -3.54
CA ILE A 3 -25.36 -5.86 -2.87
C ILE A 3 -25.26 -6.11 -1.35
N GLY A 4 -26.34 -6.61 -0.73
CA GLY A 4 -26.37 -6.95 0.69
C GLY A 4 -25.55 -8.20 1.01
N GLU A 5 -25.64 -9.23 0.17
CA GLU A 5 -24.83 -10.45 0.29
C GLU A 5 -23.33 -10.16 0.12
N VAL A 6 -22.98 -9.33 -0.87
CA VAL A 6 -21.59 -8.91 -1.09
C VAL A 6 -21.07 -8.13 0.11
N LEU A 7 -21.87 -7.20 0.65
CA LEU A 7 -21.49 -6.45 1.84
C LEU A 7 -21.26 -7.37 3.05
N ALA A 8 -22.14 -8.35 3.27
CA ALA A 8 -22.00 -9.29 4.38
C ALA A 8 -20.69 -10.09 4.30
N GLN A 9 -20.31 -10.53 3.10
CA GLN A 9 -19.03 -11.22 2.88
C GLN A 9 -17.82 -10.31 3.11
N LEU A 10 -17.84 -9.09 2.56
CA LEU A 10 -16.71 -8.16 2.66
C LEU A 10 -16.53 -7.63 4.09
N ARG A 11 -17.59 -7.49 4.88
CA ARG A 11 -17.50 -7.00 6.27
C ARG A 11 -16.74 -7.92 7.21
N VAL A 12 -16.53 -9.19 6.86
CA VAL A 12 -15.68 -10.11 7.64
C VAL A 12 -14.22 -9.63 7.66
N GLU A 13 -13.74 -9.09 6.54
CA GLU A 13 -12.36 -8.62 6.37
C GLU A 13 -12.24 -7.08 6.42
N PHE A 14 -13.33 -6.37 6.10
CA PHE A 14 -13.40 -4.91 5.97
C PHE A 14 -14.63 -4.36 6.73
N PRO A 15 -14.59 -4.28 8.08
CA PRO A 15 -15.76 -4.00 8.92
C PRO A 15 -16.40 -2.62 8.67
N ASP A 16 -15.61 -1.66 8.20
CA ASP A 16 -16.03 -0.28 7.92
C ASP A 16 -16.69 -0.11 6.53
N THR A 17 -16.78 -1.19 5.73
CA THR A 17 -17.39 -1.12 4.40
C THR A 17 -18.90 -0.94 4.52
N THR A 18 -19.46 -0.08 3.67
CA THR A 18 -20.90 0.22 3.62
C THR A 18 -21.44 0.07 2.19
N ILE A 19 -22.77 -0.03 2.06
CA ILE A 19 -23.45 -0.02 0.75
C ILE A 19 -23.06 1.22 -0.06
N SER A 20 -22.98 2.39 0.59
CA SER A 20 -22.59 3.64 -0.06
C SER A 20 -21.17 3.58 -0.63
N LYS A 21 -20.24 2.96 0.09
CA LYS A 21 -18.86 2.74 -0.39
C LYS A 21 -18.84 1.84 -1.62
N LEU A 22 -19.59 0.73 -1.63
CA LEU A 22 -19.65 -0.18 -2.79
C LEU A 22 -20.23 0.52 -4.04
N ARG A 23 -21.28 1.33 -3.86
CA ARG A 23 -21.87 2.13 -4.95
C ARG A 23 -20.92 3.19 -5.48
N PHE A 24 -20.14 3.79 -4.58
CA PHE A 24 -19.11 4.76 -4.98
C PHE A 24 -17.99 4.10 -5.80
N LEU A 25 -17.53 2.91 -5.41
CA LEU A 25 -16.53 2.17 -6.18
C LEU A 25 -17.05 1.73 -7.56
N GLU A 26 -18.35 1.42 -7.67
CA GLU A 26 -19.02 1.20 -8.95
C GLU A 26 -19.08 2.46 -9.81
N SER A 27 -19.47 3.62 -9.25
CA SER A 27 -19.51 4.87 -10.03
C SER A 27 -18.12 5.32 -10.50
N GLU A 28 -17.08 4.94 -9.77
CA GLU A 28 -15.68 5.16 -10.13
C GLU A 28 -15.12 4.08 -11.07
N GLY A 29 -15.96 3.18 -11.60
CA GLY A 29 -15.58 2.21 -12.62
C GLY A 29 -14.58 1.13 -12.15
N LEU A 30 -14.51 0.86 -10.85
CA LEU A 30 -13.64 -0.20 -10.32
C LEU A 30 -14.31 -1.58 -10.36
N VAL A 31 -15.64 -1.59 -10.38
CA VAL A 31 -16.47 -2.79 -10.51
C VAL A 31 -17.67 -2.49 -11.40
N GLU A 32 -18.05 -3.44 -12.24
CA GLU A 32 -19.13 -3.29 -13.23
C GLU A 32 -20.16 -4.42 -13.10
N PRO A 33 -20.96 -4.43 -12.02
CA PRO A 33 -21.93 -5.50 -11.80
C PRO A 33 -23.03 -5.49 -12.86
N GLN A 34 -23.41 -6.68 -13.33
CA GLN A 34 -24.49 -6.83 -14.31
C GLN A 34 -25.83 -6.33 -13.76
N ARG A 35 -26.68 -5.80 -14.64
CA ARG A 35 -28.07 -5.46 -14.29
C ARG A 35 -29.02 -6.57 -14.71
N THR A 36 -29.93 -6.93 -13.82
CA THR A 36 -31.05 -7.82 -14.17
C THR A 36 -32.05 -7.08 -15.06
N PRO A 37 -32.94 -7.80 -15.79
CA PRO A 37 -34.02 -7.17 -16.54
C PRO A 37 -34.96 -6.30 -15.68
N ALA A 38 -35.02 -6.57 -14.38
CA ALA A 38 -35.74 -5.78 -13.39
C ALA A 38 -34.94 -4.59 -12.81
N GLY A 39 -33.74 -4.31 -13.31
CA GLY A 39 -32.91 -3.15 -12.97
C GLY A 39 -32.02 -3.28 -11.73
N TYR A 40 -32.05 -4.43 -11.03
CA TYR A 40 -31.21 -4.69 -9.85
C TYR A 40 -29.78 -5.05 -10.22
N ARG A 41 -28.82 -4.70 -9.35
CA ARG A 41 -27.40 -5.08 -9.49
C ARG A 41 -27.20 -6.53 -9.10
N LYS A 42 -26.51 -7.27 -9.96
CA LYS A 42 -26.11 -8.65 -9.74
C LYS A 42 -24.59 -8.73 -9.83
N TYR A 43 -23.97 -8.87 -8.67
CA TYR A 43 -22.53 -9.05 -8.55
C TYR A 43 -22.16 -10.51 -8.84
N SER A 44 -21.13 -10.69 -9.65
CA SER A 44 -20.43 -11.95 -9.90
C SER A 44 -19.37 -12.21 -8.82
N TRP A 45 -18.77 -13.40 -8.83
CA TRP A 45 -17.65 -13.71 -7.94
C TRP A 45 -16.40 -12.88 -8.29
N ASP A 46 -16.22 -12.55 -9.57
CA ASP A 46 -15.13 -11.70 -10.03
C ASP A 46 -15.28 -10.27 -9.49
N ASP A 47 -16.50 -9.73 -9.51
CA ASP A 47 -16.79 -8.42 -8.91
C ASP A 47 -16.42 -8.37 -7.43
N VAL A 48 -16.67 -9.46 -6.69
CA VAL A 48 -16.30 -9.56 -5.28
C VAL A 48 -14.78 -9.64 -5.10
N ALA A 49 -14.07 -10.36 -5.97
CA ALA A 49 -12.61 -10.41 -5.96
C ALA A 49 -11.99 -9.04 -6.26
N ARG A 50 -12.51 -8.32 -7.27
CA ARG A 50 -12.13 -6.93 -7.57
C ARG A 50 -12.37 -6.01 -6.38
N LEU A 51 -13.55 -6.10 -5.74
CA LEU A 51 -13.85 -5.32 -4.54
C LEU A 51 -12.90 -5.62 -3.38
N ARG A 52 -12.52 -6.90 -3.16
CA ARG A 52 -11.51 -7.26 -2.16
C ARG A 52 -10.15 -6.65 -2.49
N PHE A 53 -9.71 -6.75 -3.74
CA PHE A 53 -8.45 -6.16 -4.20
C PHE A 53 -8.44 -4.65 -3.95
N VAL A 54 -9.47 -3.94 -4.38
CA VAL A 54 -9.63 -2.49 -4.19
C VAL A 54 -9.59 -2.14 -2.70
N LEU A 55 -10.37 -2.82 -1.86
CA LEU A 55 -10.45 -2.53 -0.43
C LEU A 55 -9.13 -2.83 0.29
N THR A 56 -8.40 -3.86 -0.14
CA THR A 56 -7.06 -4.20 0.38
C THR A 56 -6.05 -3.13 -0.01
N ALA A 57 -6.00 -2.77 -1.30
CA ALA A 57 -5.13 -1.71 -1.81
C ALA A 57 -5.40 -0.36 -1.12
N GLN A 58 -6.66 -0.04 -0.84
CA GLN A 58 -7.01 1.17 -0.08
C GLN A 58 -6.64 1.10 1.40
N ARG A 59 -6.79 -0.07 2.04
CA ARG A 59 -6.53 -0.26 3.47
C ARG A 59 -5.04 -0.32 3.78
N ASP A 60 -4.29 -1.06 2.97
CA ASP A 60 -2.92 -1.46 3.29
C ASP A 60 -1.89 -0.62 2.51
N GLN A 61 -2.26 -0.11 1.33
CA GLN A 61 -1.33 0.60 0.43
C GLN A 61 -1.76 2.05 0.14
N TYR A 62 -2.95 2.47 0.58
CA TYR A 62 -3.49 3.81 0.39
C TYR A 62 -3.50 4.31 -1.06
N LEU A 63 -3.65 3.40 -2.03
CA LEU A 63 -3.56 3.74 -3.45
C LEU A 63 -4.74 4.63 -3.91
N PRO A 64 -4.50 5.67 -4.72
CA PRO A 64 -5.55 6.42 -5.40
C PRO A 64 -6.39 5.52 -6.31
N LEU A 65 -7.69 5.79 -6.42
CA LEU A 65 -8.63 4.97 -7.23
C LEU A 65 -8.17 4.83 -8.69
N ARG A 66 -7.52 5.86 -9.25
CA ARG A 66 -6.98 5.83 -10.61
C ARG A 66 -5.91 4.75 -10.78
N VAL A 67 -4.98 4.66 -9.83
CA VAL A 67 -3.89 3.68 -9.83
C VAL A 67 -4.44 2.27 -9.64
N ILE A 68 -5.42 2.11 -8.73
CA ILE A 68 -6.09 0.81 -8.53
C ILE A 68 -6.80 0.38 -9.82
N ARG A 69 -7.40 1.32 -10.57
CA ARG A 69 -8.06 1.03 -11.85
C ARG A 69 -7.05 0.57 -12.91
N GLU A 70 -5.89 1.21 -12.99
CA GLU A 70 -4.78 0.81 -13.88
C GLU A 70 -4.30 -0.61 -13.54
N GLN A 71 -4.04 -0.90 -12.26
CA GLN A 71 -3.65 -2.24 -11.79
C GLN A 71 -4.70 -3.32 -12.08
N LEU A 72 -5.98 -2.99 -11.92
CA LEU A 72 -7.07 -3.90 -12.27
C LEU A 72 -7.15 -4.16 -13.78
N ALA A 73 -6.81 -3.18 -14.61
CA ALA A 73 -6.79 -3.34 -16.06
C ALA A 73 -5.63 -4.25 -16.50
N GLU A 74 -4.44 -4.06 -15.93
CA GLU A 74 -3.27 -4.93 -16.14
C GLU A 74 -3.55 -6.35 -15.67
N ALA A 75 -4.11 -6.51 -14.46
CA ALA A 75 -4.48 -7.82 -13.92
C ALA A 75 -5.61 -8.50 -14.71
N THR A 76 -6.43 -7.77 -15.48
CA THR A 76 -7.43 -8.42 -16.35
C THR A 76 -6.79 -9.01 -17.61
N GLN A 77 -5.62 -8.52 -18.03
CA GLN A 77 -4.86 -9.09 -19.16
C GLN A 77 -4.04 -10.32 -18.77
N GLU A 78 -3.56 -10.40 -17.53
CA GLU A 78 -2.77 -11.53 -17.01
C GLU A 78 -3.58 -12.51 -16.14
N GLY A 79 -4.84 -12.16 -15.83
CA GLY A 79 -5.72 -12.86 -14.89
C GLY A 79 -5.57 -12.27 -13.48
N LEU A 80 -6.70 -11.94 -12.82
CA LEU A 80 -6.64 -11.40 -11.47
C LEU A 80 -5.88 -12.39 -10.58
N PRO A 81 -4.86 -11.95 -9.81
CA PRO A 81 -4.32 -12.80 -8.77
C PRO A 81 -5.48 -13.08 -7.82
N GLY A 82 -6.02 -14.30 -7.91
CA GLY A 82 -6.91 -14.84 -6.90
C GLY A 82 -6.21 -14.73 -5.55
N PRO A 83 -6.93 -14.84 -4.43
CA PRO A 83 -6.31 -14.75 -3.11
C PRO A 83 -5.24 -15.83 -3.04
N GLU A 84 -3.97 -15.43 -3.23
CA GLU A 84 -2.83 -16.30 -3.01
C GLU A 84 -2.81 -16.53 -1.52
N ARG A 85 -3.50 -17.60 -1.12
CA ARG A 85 -3.03 -18.42 -0.03
C ARG A 85 -1.60 -18.76 -0.42
N SER A 86 -0.64 -18.01 0.12
CA SER A 86 0.76 -18.40 0.20
C SER A 86 0.77 -19.86 0.62
N ARG A 87 0.87 -20.75 -0.35
CA ARG A 87 1.19 -22.14 -0.09
C ARG A 87 2.67 -22.09 0.25
N PRO A 88 3.08 -22.43 1.48
CA PRO A 88 4.49 -22.55 1.75
C PRO A 88 5.04 -23.59 0.78
N SER A 89 5.95 -23.17 -0.10
CA SER A 89 6.71 -24.08 -0.93
C SER A 89 7.57 -24.92 0.01
N LEU A 90 7.15 -26.16 0.22
CA LEU A 90 7.96 -27.14 0.94
C LEU A 90 9.17 -27.46 0.06
N VAL A 91 10.30 -26.84 0.37
CA VAL A 91 11.59 -27.23 -0.18
C VAL A 91 11.93 -28.60 0.40
N ALA A 92 11.95 -29.63 -0.44
CA ALA A 92 12.44 -30.95 -0.06
C ALA A 92 13.94 -30.83 0.30
N VAL A 93 14.26 -31.08 1.57
CA VAL A 93 15.63 -31.24 2.05
C VAL A 93 16.03 -32.68 1.73
N GLY A 94 16.99 -32.86 0.81
CA GLY A 94 17.64 -34.16 0.58
C GLY A 94 18.52 -34.57 1.78
N PRO A 95 18.90 -35.84 1.91
CA PRO A 95 19.43 -36.38 3.17
C PRO A 95 20.77 -35.84 3.64
N ASP A 96 21.50 -35.09 2.80
CA ASP A 96 22.90 -34.75 3.09
C ASP A 96 23.22 -33.25 3.19
N GLY A 97 22.20 -32.37 3.26
CA GLY A 97 22.39 -30.99 3.74
C GLY A 97 23.40 -30.13 2.96
N GLU A 98 23.80 -30.49 1.74
CA GLU A 98 24.65 -29.68 0.86
C GLU A 98 23.86 -29.14 -0.33
N VAL A 99 23.84 -27.82 -0.47
CA VAL A 99 23.37 -27.12 -1.68
C VAL A 99 24.61 -26.52 -2.37
N PRO A 100 25.08 -27.06 -3.50
CA PRO A 100 26.14 -26.43 -4.26
C PRO A 100 25.60 -25.19 -4.98
N GLY A 101 26.21 -24.02 -4.74
CA GLY A 101 26.01 -22.84 -5.58
C GLY A 101 24.90 -21.86 -5.16
N ARG A 102 24.69 -21.63 -3.86
CA ARG A 102 23.88 -20.49 -3.40
C ARG A 102 24.77 -19.31 -3.07
N GLU A 103 25.00 -18.44 -4.05
CA GLU A 103 25.36 -17.06 -3.76
C GLU A 103 24.33 -16.51 -2.77
N VAL A 104 24.84 -15.82 -1.76
CA VAL A 104 24.06 -15.22 -0.67
C VAL A 104 23.12 -14.19 -1.29
N GLY A 105 21.91 -14.64 -1.65
CA GLY A 105 20.87 -13.81 -2.20
C GLY A 105 20.47 -12.76 -1.17
N THR A 106 20.92 -11.53 -1.41
CA THR A 106 20.28 -10.31 -0.96
C THR A 106 18.76 -10.43 -1.06
N PRO A 107 17.98 -9.84 -0.13
CA PRO A 107 16.52 -9.82 -0.24
C PRO A 107 16.15 -9.35 -1.64
N VAL A 108 15.24 -10.10 -2.27
CA VAL A 108 14.71 -9.84 -3.60
C VAL A 108 13.88 -8.55 -3.53
N GLU A 109 14.56 -7.39 -3.52
CA GLU A 109 13.98 -6.15 -4.02
C GLU A 109 14.05 -6.26 -5.54
N SER A 110 12.96 -6.77 -6.10
CA SER A 110 12.74 -6.96 -7.52
C SER A 110 13.22 -5.75 -8.31
N ALA A 111 13.96 -5.94 -9.40
CA ALA A 111 14.48 -4.86 -10.25
C ALA A 111 13.39 -3.88 -10.76
N GLU A 112 12.11 -4.25 -10.68
CA GLU A 112 10.92 -3.42 -10.93
C GLU A 112 10.70 -2.30 -9.90
N SER A 113 11.34 -2.35 -8.74
CA SER A 113 11.24 -1.32 -7.70
C SER A 113 12.24 -0.17 -7.85
N ARG A 114 13.20 -0.27 -8.79
CA ARG A 114 14.25 0.73 -8.99
C ARG A 114 13.88 1.67 -10.13
N LEU A 115 13.58 2.91 -9.78
CA LEU A 115 13.14 3.93 -10.73
C LEU A 115 14.27 4.91 -11.00
N GLY A 116 14.49 5.20 -12.28
CA GLY A 116 15.32 6.34 -12.67
C GLY A 116 14.59 7.66 -12.38
N ARG A 117 15.34 8.77 -12.28
CA ARG A 117 14.77 10.11 -12.04
C ARG A 117 13.66 10.46 -13.03
N VAL A 118 13.87 10.19 -14.33
CA VAL A 118 12.89 10.48 -15.39
C VAL A 118 11.61 9.67 -15.20
N ASP A 119 11.73 8.40 -14.81
CA ASP A 119 10.58 7.53 -14.59
C ASP A 119 9.79 7.95 -13.34
N LEU A 120 10.50 8.32 -12.26
CA LEU A 120 9.86 8.85 -11.05
C LEU A 120 9.02 10.10 -11.36
N LEU A 121 9.56 11.08 -12.09
CA LEU A 121 8.83 12.29 -12.48
C LEU A 121 7.61 11.95 -13.33
N SER A 122 7.79 11.08 -14.33
CA SER A 122 6.73 10.68 -15.25
C SER A 122 5.57 9.97 -14.54
N ARG A 123 5.88 9.05 -13.61
CA ARG A 123 4.89 8.24 -12.88
C ARG A 123 4.25 8.96 -11.70
N SER A 124 4.93 9.91 -11.09
CA SER A 124 4.40 10.69 -9.96
C SER A 124 3.64 11.94 -10.38
N GLY A 125 3.95 12.50 -11.55
CA GLY A 125 3.35 13.74 -12.05
C GLY A 125 3.88 15.00 -11.38
N ILE A 126 4.98 14.93 -10.62
CA ILE A 126 5.66 16.11 -10.08
C ILE A 126 6.69 16.66 -11.07
N ASP A 127 7.01 17.94 -10.94
CA ASP A 127 8.08 18.57 -11.73
C ASP A 127 9.46 18.42 -11.06
N GLU A 128 10.51 18.70 -11.84
CA GLU A 128 11.91 18.63 -11.40
C GLU A 128 12.17 19.50 -10.16
N LYS A 129 11.51 20.66 -10.10
CA LYS A 129 11.63 21.59 -8.97
C LYS A 129 11.06 20.99 -7.69
N THR A 130 9.87 20.39 -7.76
CA THR A 130 9.24 19.72 -6.61
C THR A 130 10.10 18.54 -6.16
N LEU A 131 10.61 17.72 -7.08
CA LEU A 131 11.49 16.61 -6.73
C LEU A 131 12.76 17.10 -6.00
N ALA A 132 13.41 18.14 -6.50
CA ALA A 132 14.59 18.73 -5.85
C ALA A 132 14.26 19.28 -4.45
N GLU A 133 13.07 19.86 -4.25
CA GLU A 133 12.61 20.29 -2.93
C GLU A 133 12.39 19.10 -1.97
N LEU A 134 11.79 18.01 -2.45
CA LEU A 134 11.59 16.79 -1.68
C LEU A 134 12.92 16.15 -1.27
N GLU A 135 13.90 16.12 -2.18
CA GLU A 135 15.26 15.63 -1.90
C GLU A 135 15.97 16.48 -0.85
N ARG A 136 15.92 17.81 -1.00
CA ARG A 136 16.52 18.73 -0.03
C ARG A 136 15.89 18.62 1.36
N MET A 137 14.61 18.31 1.43
CA MET A 137 13.88 18.09 2.68
C MET A 137 14.07 16.68 3.24
N GLY A 138 14.72 15.79 2.49
CA GLY A 138 14.88 14.38 2.83
C GLY A 138 13.57 13.60 2.76
N LEU A 139 12.49 14.12 2.18
CA LEU A 139 11.25 13.35 2.01
C LEU A 139 11.42 12.24 0.98
N VAL A 140 12.23 12.49 -0.04
CA VAL A 140 12.65 11.48 -1.02
C VAL A 140 14.17 11.41 -0.97
N VAL A 141 14.74 10.20 -1.08
CA VAL A 141 16.18 9.99 -1.09
C VAL A 141 16.55 9.20 -2.33
N SER A 142 17.49 9.73 -3.12
CA SER A 142 18.09 8.96 -4.21
C SER A 142 19.18 8.04 -3.64
N GLN A 143 19.12 6.77 -4.02
CA GLN A 143 20.13 5.76 -3.71
C GLN A 143 21.23 5.78 -4.78
N PRO A 144 22.52 5.63 -4.42
CA PRO A 144 23.59 5.50 -5.41
C PRO A 144 23.35 4.30 -6.34
N PRO A 145 23.53 4.41 -7.69
CA PRO A 145 24.10 5.53 -8.45
C PRO A 145 23.12 6.63 -8.92
N GLY A 146 21.90 6.72 -8.40
CA GLY A 146 20.92 7.74 -8.80
C GLY A 146 19.50 7.22 -9.03
N TRP A 147 19.10 6.15 -8.33
CA TRP A 147 17.78 5.54 -8.47
C TRP A 147 16.92 5.79 -7.23
N TYR A 148 15.62 5.51 -7.35
CA TYR A 148 14.61 5.67 -6.31
C TYR A 148 13.88 4.37 -6.10
N ASP A 149 13.48 4.09 -4.87
CA ASP A 149 12.71 2.90 -4.51
C ASP A 149 11.20 3.11 -4.76
N ALA A 150 10.42 2.07 -4.47
CA ALA A 150 8.96 2.11 -4.58
C ALA A 150 8.33 3.14 -3.62
N ASP A 151 8.90 3.30 -2.42
CA ASP A 151 8.38 4.25 -1.42
C ASP A 151 8.58 5.70 -1.87
N ALA A 152 9.68 6.02 -2.54
CA ALA A 152 9.90 7.33 -3.15
C ALA A 152 8.82 7.68 -4.17
N LEU A 153 8.34 6.72 -4.97
CA LEU A 153 7.22 6.94 -5.88
C LEU A 153 5.91 7.20 -5.13
N VAL A 154 5.62 6.43 -4.08
CA VAL A 154 4.42 6.63 -3.24
C VAL A 154 4.44 8.02 -2.61
N ILE A 155 5.59 8.45 -2.07
CA ILE A 155 5.77 9.79 -1.49
C ILE A 155 5.54 10.86 -2.55
N ALA A 156 6.16 10.73 -3.72
CA ALA A 156 6.02 11.70 -4.81
C ALA A 156 4.56 11.82 -5.31
N GLN A 157 3.84 10.71 -5.45
CA GLN A 157 2.42 10.69 -5.83
C GLN A 157 1.53 11.32 -4.75
N ALA A 158 1.80 11.05 -3.47
CA ALA A 158 1.09 11.67 -2.36
C ALA A 158 1.29 13.20 -2.35
N VAL A 159 2.52 13.66 -2.59
CA VAL A 159 2.84 15.09 -2.71
C VAL A 159 2.09 15.72 -3.88
N ALA A 160 2.07 15.07 -5.05
CA ALA A 160 1.31 15.54 -6.21
C ALA A 160 -0.19 15.69 -5.89
N GLY A 161 -0.77 14.70 -5.19
CA GLY A 161 -2.16 14.74 -4.76
C GLY A 161 -2.45 15.87 -3.76
N LEU A 162 -1.55 16.11 -2.80
CA LEU A 162 -1.67 17.20 -1.82
C LEU A 162 -1.52 18.58 -2.47
N ALA A 163 -0.65 18.70 -3.49
CA ALA A 163 -0.45 19.94 -4.23
C ALA A 163 -1.74 20.42 -4.93
N ALA A 164 -2.61 19.49 -5.36
CA ALA A 164 -3.92 19.83 -5.92
C ALA A 164 -4.86 20.58 -4.93
N TYR A 165 -4.57 20.49 -3.63
CA TYR A 165 -5.26 21.21 -2.55
C TYR A 165 -4.46 22.39 -2.01
N GLY A 166 -3.37 22.79 -2.68
CA GLY A 166 -2.53 23.93 -2.29
C GLY A 166 -1.44 23.62 -1.25
N LEU A 167 -1.21 22.34 -0.93
CA LEU A 167 -0.17 21.93 0.01
C LEU A 167 1.18 21.73 -0.71
N GLU A 168 2.03 22.75 -0.64
CA GLU A 168 3.42 22.68 -1.11
C GLU A 168 4.35 21.84 -0.21
N PRO A 169 5.50 21.34 -0.73
CA PRO A 169 6.49 20.57 0.02
C PRO A 169 6.90 21.20 1.36
N ARG A 170 6.99 22.53 1.44
CA ARG A 170 7.35 23.24 2.68
C ARG A 170 6.40 22.94 3.86
N HIS A 171 5.12 22.67 3.59
CA HIS A 171 4.11 22.34 4.61
C HIS A 171 4.27 20.90 5.10
N LEU A 172 5.01 20.07 4.37
CA LEU A 172 5.18 18.64 4.66
C LEU A 172 6.30 18.35 5.66
N ARG A 173 7.03 19.38 6.13
CA ARG A 173 8.07 19.24 7.16
C ARG A 173 7.57 18.52 8.41
N GLY A 174 6.34 18.83 8.83
CA GLY A 174 5.73 18.19 10.00
C GLY A 174 5.56 16.68 9.83
N TYR A 175 5.26 16.22 8.61
CA TYR A 175 5.13 14.79 8.29
C TYR A 175 6.48 14.09 8.41
N ARG A 176 7.56 14.68 7.88
CA ARG A 176 8.92 14.13 8.01
C ARG A 176 9.31 13.98 9.49
N THR A 177 9.15 15.03 10.29
CA THR A 177 9.49 15.00 11.72
C THR A 177 8.64 13.97 12.49
N ALA A 178 7.36 13.83 12.16
CA ALA A 178 6.52 12.80 12.77
C ALA A 178 7.01 11.40 12.41
N ALA A 179 7.31 11.13 11.14
CA ALA A 179 7.85 9.86 10.67
C ALA A 179 9.18 9.52 11.36
N ASP A 180 10.12 10.46 11.48
CA ASP A 180 11.40 10.24 12.15
C ASP A 180 11.21 9.86 13.64
N ARG A 181 10.21 10.45 14.32
CA ARG A 181 9.86 10.09 15.70
C ARG A 181 9.26 8.69 15.79
N GLU A 182 8.35 8.34 14.89
CA GLU A 182 7.75 7.01 14.82
C GLU A 182 8.82 5.94 14.56
N VAL A 183 9.71 6.16 13.60
CA VAL A 183 10.85 5.28 13.33
C VAL A 183 11.71 5.11 14.59
N GLY A 184 12.02 6.20 15.30
CA GLY A 184 12.79 6.13 16.54
C GLY A 184 12.10 5.27 17.62
N LEU A 185 10.80 5.43 17.80
CA LEU A 185 10.02 4.65 18.77
C LEU A 185 9.92 3.17 18.37
N PHE A 186 9.63 2.88 17.11
CA PHE A 186 9.50 1.50 16.62
C PHE A 186 10.84 0.79 16.63
N ALA A 187 11.92 1.47 16.27
CA ALA A 187 13.27 0.91 16.35
C ALA A 187 13.62 0.47 17.77
N GLN A 188 13.22 1.21 18.81
CA GLN A 188 13.45 0.81 20.21
C GLN A 188 12.73 -0.49 20.57
N LEU A 189 11.52 -0.71 20.03
CA LEU A 189 10.72 -1.92 20.28
C LEU A 189 11.22 -3.13 19.48
N VAL A 190 11.65 -2.91 18.23
CA VAL A 190 12.03 -3.96 17.29
C VAL A 190 13.51 -4.36 17.42
N ALA A 191 14.39 -3.43 17.78
CA ALA A 191 15.84 -3.68 17.87
C ALA A 191 16.24 -4.85 18.80
N PRO A 192 15.60 -5.07 19.97
CA PRO A 192 15.89 -6.25 20.79
C PRO A 192 15.59 -7.57 20.08
N LEU A 193 14.51 -7.63 19.29
CA LEU A 193 14.11 -8.81 18.51
C LEU A 193 15.08 -9.07 17.35
N ALA A 194 15.53 -7.99 16.70
CA ALA A 194 16.43 -8.06 15.55
C ALA A 194 17.88 -8.43 15.92
N ARG A 195 18.30 -8.20 17.18
CA ARG A 195 19.65 -8.53 17.68
C ARG A 195 19.89 -10.03 17.84
N GLN A 196 18.84 -10.84 17.86
CA GLN A 196 18.95 -12.30 17.96
C GLN A 196 19.36 -12.87 16.59
N SER A 197 20.44 -13.66 16.55
CA SER A 197 21.07 -14.11 15.29
C SER A 197 20.27 -15.16 14.48
N ASP A 198 19.16 -15.66 15.03
CA ASP A 198 18.30 -16.66 14.40
C ASP A 198 17.38 -16.04 13.32
N PRO A 199 17.32 -16.60 12.10
CA PRO A 199 16.34 -16.26 11.08
C PRO A 199 14.89 -16.07 11.58
N ALA A 200 14.43 -16.91 12.52
CA ALA A 200 13.08 -16.78 13.08
C ALA A 200 12.88 -15.49 13.90
N ALA A 201 13.94 -14.98 14.52
CA ALA A 201 13.88 -13.71 15.26
C ALA A 201 13.83 -12.50 14.33
N ARG A 202 14.58 -12.54 13.22
CA ARG A 202 14.50 -11.51 12.16
C ARG A 202 13.12 -11.46 11.52
N ALA A 203 12.51 -12.62 11.26
CA ALA A 203 11.15 -12.69 10.72
C ALA A 203 10.12 -12.09 11.69
N ARG A 204 10.23 -12.40 13.00
CA ARG A 204 9.38 -11.80 14.04
C ARG A 204 9.56 -10.27 14.15
N ALA A 205 10.80 -9.80 14.06
CA ALA A 205 11.11 -8.36 14.07
C ALA A 205 10.47 -7.64 12.88
N ALA A 206 10.57 -8.22 11.67
CA ALA A 206 9.95 -7.67 10.47
C ALA A 206 8.42 -7.68 10.54
N GLU A 207 7.82 -8.73 11.10
CA GLU A 207 6.36 -8.80 11.32
C GLU A 207 5.89 -7.74 12.33
N ALA A 208 6.57 -7.64 13.47
CA ALA A 208 6.27 -6.62 14.47
C ALA A 208 6.38 -5.19 13.89
N ALA A 209 7.39 -4.93 13.06
CA ALA A 209 7.54 -3.65 12.38
C ALA A 209 6.35 -3.35 11.44
N ARG A 210 5.90 -4.32 10.64
CA ARG A 210 4.71 -4.18 9.78
C ARG A 210 3.45 -3.89 10.60
N GLU A 211 3.25 -4.60 11.70
CA GLU A 211 2.10 -4.41 12.58
C GLU A 211 2.10 -3.01 13.23
N LEU A 212 3.26 -2.56 13.72
CA LEU A 212 3.43 -1.22 14.30
C LEU A 212 3.11 -0.11 13.28
N VAL A 213 3.59 -0.24 12.04
CA VAL A 213 3.27 0.71 10.96
C VAL A 213 1.76 0.76 10.72
N GLY A 214 1.10 -0.40 10.58
CA GLY A 214 -0.33 -0.47 10.34
C GLY A 214 -1.19 0.05 11.51
N LEU A 215 -0.73 -0.12 12.76
CA LEU A 215 -1.37 0.47 13.95
C LEU A 215 -1.19 1.99 13.98
N SER A 216 0.02 2.48 13.69
CA SER A 216 0.33 3.91 13.67
C SER A 216 -0.52 4.66 12.66
N GLN A 217 -0.62 4.14 11.43
CA GLN A 217 -1.42 4.74 10.37
C GLN A 217 -2.91 4.82 10.74
N ARG A 218 -3.45 3.76 11.36
CA ARG A 218 -4.85 3.74 11.86
C ARG A 218 -5.07 4.78 12.96
N LEU A 219 -4.14 4.89 13.91
CA LEU A 219 -4.18 5.89 14.98
C LEU A 219 -4.11 7.30 14.40
N HIS A 220 -3.15 7.58 13.52
CA HIS A 220 -2.98 8.88 12.88
C HIS A 220 -4.24 9.31 12.12
N ALA A 221 -4.78 8.42 11.28
CA ALA A 221 -6.01 8.71 10.53
C ALA A 221 -7.21 8.99 11.46
N ALA A 222 -7.32 8.27 12.59
CA ALA A 222 -8.35 8.52 13.58
C ALA A 222 -8.19 9.89 14.26
N LEU A 223 -6.97 10.25 14.68
CA LEU A 223 -6.65 11.53 15.29
C LEU A 223 -6.94 12.70 14.35
N VAL A 224 -6.55 12.59 13.06
CA VAL A 224 -6.86 13.61 12.04
C VAL A 224 -8.37 13.78 11.86
N ARG A 225 -9.14 12.69 11.79
CA ARG A 225 -10.61 12.77 11.70
C ARG A 225 -11.23 13.45 12.92
N VAL A 226 -10.75 13.14 14.13
CA VAL A 226 -11.22 13.78 15.36
C VAL A 226 -10.88 15.28 15.37
N GLY A 227 -9.65 15.65 14.98
CA GLY A 227 -9.25 17.05 14.87
C GLY A 227 -10.09 17.82 13.86
N LEU A 228 -10.31 17.25 12.67
CA LEU A 228 -11.13 17.89 11.63
C LEU A 228 -12.59 18.07 12.05
N ARG A 229 -13.19 17.08 12.73
CA ARG A 229 -14.54 17.21 13.32
C ARG A 229 -14.64 18.41 14.27
N GLY A 230 -13.65 18.56 15.16
CA GLY A 230 -13.56 19.71 16.05
C GLY A 230 -13.44 21.05 15.33
N THR A 231 -12.69 21.13 14.23
CA THR A 231 -12.55 22.36 13.43
C THR A 231 -13.77 22.68 12.57
N LEU A 232 -14.48 21.65 12.09
CA LEU A 232 -15.64 21.79 11.20
C LEU A 232 -16.98 21.88 11.96
N GLY A 233 -16.95 21.93 13.30
CA GLY A 233 -18.12 22.12 14.14
C GLY A 233 -19.12 20.96 14.11
N ARG A 234 -18.67 19.72 13.88
CA ARG A 234 -19.50 18.50 13.95
C ARG A 234 -18.95 17.49 14.94
#